data_AF-A0A1Y1LEP5-F1
#
_entry.id   AF-A0A1Y1LEP5-F1
#
_cell.length_a   1.000
_cell.length_b   1.000
_cell.length_c   1.000
_cell.angle_alpha   90.00
_cell.angle_beta   90.00
_cell.angle_gamma   90.00
#
_symmetry.space_group_name_H-M   'P 1'
#
loop_
_entity.id
_entity.type
_entity.pdbx_description
1 polymer ?
#
loop_
_entity_poly.entity_id
_entity_poly.type
_entity_poly.pdbx_seq_one_letter_code
_entity_poly.pdbx_strand_id
1 'polypeptide(L)'
;CARTRRTSIMTVPSTESVTPDLSQIIVMLEEAKDDRKRMEQEISRAFDFVHSKIDDQKSILDNLIKNMEIIDSLRQENVNLKQRVMDLETRVQEPEQYTRANTVEIQGLPEEKNEDVYALVTKDGAALDL
;
A
#
# COMPACT_ATOMS: atom_id res chain seq x y z
N CYS A 1 2.05 44.86 25.54
CA CYS A 1 3.26 44.21 26.06
C CYS A 1 3.76 43.19 25.04
N ALA A 2 4.99 43.12 24.56
CA ALA A 2 6.12 44.04 24.49
C ALA A 2 6.80 43.69 23.16
N ARG A 3 6.89 44.65 22.23
CA ARG A 3 7.43 44.44 20.88
C ARG A 3 8.93 44.75 20.97
N THR A 4 9.76 43.74 21.16
CA THR A 4 11.22 43.91 21.24
C THR A 4 11.77 44.28 19.86
N ARG A 5 11.85 45.60 19.61
CA ARG A 5 12.56 46.17 18.47
C ARG A 5 14.04 45.86 18.63
N ARG A 6 14.61 45.01 17.78
CA ARG A 6 16.06 44.91 17.62
C ARG A 6 16.54 46.26 17.07
N THR A 7 17.20 47.05 17.90
CA THR A 7 18.03 48.17 17.47
C THR A 7 19.28 47.59 16.81
N SER A 8 19.26 47.55 15.48
CA SER A 8 20.46 47.29 14.69
C SER A 8 21.43 48.45 14.88
N ILE A 9 22.56 48.18 15.54
CA ILE A 9 23.74 49.02 15.46
C ILE A 9 24.22 48.93 14.01
N MET A 10 23.94 49.96 13.21
CA MET A 10 24.68 50.18 11.97
C MET A 10 26.05 50.73 12.38
N THR A 11 27.03 49.85 12.45
CA THR A 11 28.43 50.26 12.37
C THR A 11 28.65 50.67 10.92
N VAL A 12 28.56 51.97 10.62
CA VAL A 12 28.96 52.51 9.33
C VAL A 12 30.50 52.43 9.31
N PRO A 13 31.12 51.57 8.49
CA PRO A 13 32.55 51.68 8.31
C PRO A 13 32.78 52.98 7.54
N SER A 14 33.46 53.92 8.17
CA SER A 14 34.08 55.06 7.51
C SER A 14 35.07 54.51 6.49
N THR A 15 34.57 54.23 5.29
CA THR A 15 35.40 53.89 4.14
C THR A 15 35.89 55.21 3.56
N GLU A 16 37.08 55.63 4.01
CA GLU A 16 37.93 56.40 3.11
C GLU A 16 37.98 55.62 1.80
N SER A 17 37.67 56.28 0.68
CA SER A 17 37.64 55.66 -0.64
C SER A 17 39.07 55.36 -1.09
N VAL A 18 39.69 54.36 -0.47
CA VAL A 18 40.93 53.76 -0.91
C VAL A 18 40.55 52.91 -2.12
N THR A 19 40.80 53.45 -3.31
CA THR A 19 40.77 52.64 -4.53
C THR A 19 41.73 51.48 -4.31
N PRO A 20 41.26 50.22 -4.40
CA PRO A 20 42.11 49.08 -4.11
C PRO A 20 43.33 49.10 -5.04
N ASP A 21 44.52 48.88 -4.45
CA ASP A 21 45.76 48.80 -5.22
C ASP A 21 45.64 47.66 -6.23
N LEU A 22 46.27 47.82 -7.41
CA LEU A 22 46.15 46.86 -8.52
C LEU A 22 46.53 45.43 -8.08
N SER A 23 47.49 45.33 -7.16
CA SER A 23 47.92 44.08 -6.53
C SER A 23 46.78 43.39 -5.76
N GLN A 24 45.96 44.16 -5.03
CA GLN A 24 44.82 43.64 -4.27
C GLN A 24 43.69 43.16 -5.21
N ILE A 25 43.45 43.92 -6.29
CA ILE A 25 42.47 43.52 -7.32
C ILE A 25 42.87 42.19 -7.98
N ILE A 26 44.15 42.00 -8.28
CA ILE A 26 44.67 40.76 -8.87
C ILE A 26 44.48 39.57 -7.93
N VAL A 27 44.77 39.74 -6.64
CA VAL A 27 44.57 38.68 -5.62
C VAL A 27 43.10 38.32 -5.50
N MET A 28 42.20 39.32 -5.41
CA MET A 28 40.75 39.08 -5.35
C MET A 28 40.22 38.37 -6.61
N LEU A 29 40.77 38.69 -7.78
CA LEU A 29 40.42 38.02 -9.05
C LEU A 29 40.86 36.55 -9.07
N GLU A 30 42.03 36.24 -8.52
CA GLU A 30 42.51 34.86 -8.45
C GLU A 30 41.71 34.04 -7.43
N GLU A 31 41.40 34.62 -6.26
CA GLU A 31 40.50 34.00 -5.27
C GLU A 31 39.11 33.75 -5.84
N ALA A 32 38.51 34.73 -6.53
CA ALA A 32 37.20 34.57 -7.17
C ALA A 32 37.22 33.50 -8.29
N LYS A 33 38.34 33.35 -8.99
CA LYS A 33 38.52 32.31 -10.00
C LYS A 33 38.59 30.92 -9.36
N ASP A 34 39.28 30.79 -8.23
CA ASP A 34 39.37 29.52 -7.49
C ASP A 34 38.03 29.14 -6.84
N ASP A 35 37.31 30.11 -6.29
CA ASP A 35 35.97 29.89 -5.75
C ASP A 35 34.97 29.48 -6.83
N ARG A 36 35.06 30.10 -8.02
CA ARG A 36 34.27 29.67 -9.18
C ARG A 36 34.57 28.23 -9.58
N LYS A 37 35.85 27.82 -9.61
CA LYS A 37 36.22 26.43 -9.90
C LYS A 37 35.68 25.46 -8.85
N ARG A 38 35.75 25.82 -7.56
CA ARG A 38 35.19 25.00 -6.48
C ARG A 38 33.68 24.85 -6.63
N MET A 39 32.98 25.96 -6.88
CA MET A 39 31.53 25.94 -7.10
C MET A 39 31.14 25.10 -8.32
N GLU A 40 31.88 25.17 -9.43
CA GLU A 40 31.63 24.36 -10.62
C GLU A 40 31.77 22.86 -10.33
N GLN A 41 32.76 22.47 -9.53
CA GLN A 41 32.93 21.08 -9.09
C GLN A 41 31.81 20.60 -8.16
N GLU A 42 31.37 21.45 -7.24
CA GLU A 42 30.25 21.13 -6.35
C GLU A 42 28.93 20.98 -7.10
N ILE A 43 28.67 21.86 -8.07
CA ILE A 43 27.49 21.76 -8.95
C ILE A 43 27.54 20.46 -9.76
N SER A 44 28.70 20.12 -10.34
CA SER A 44 28.86 18.88 -11.09
C SER A 44 28.56 17.64 -10.24
N ARG A 45 29.08 17.60 -9.00
CA ARG A 45 28.80 16.52 -8.04
C ARG A 45 27.32 16.45 -7.65
N ALA A 46 26.70 17.60 -7.40
CA ALA A 46 25.28 17.65 -7.06
C ALA A 46 24.42 17.17 -8.23
N PHE A 47 24.79 17.52 -9.45
CA PHE A 47 24.10 17.10 -10.67
C PHE A 47 24.21 15.58 -10.89
N ASP A 48 25.41 15.02 -10.77
CA ASP A 48 25.63 13.57 -10.86
C ASP A 48 24.83 12.81 -9.79
N PHE A 49 24.79 13.34 -8.56
CA PHE A 49 24.01 12.76 -7.47
C PHE A 49 22.50 12.78 -7.76
N VAL A 50 21.98 13.91 -8.25
CA VAL A 50 20.56 14.02 -8.62
C VAL A 50 20.22 13.09 -9.76
N HIS A 51 21.07 12.96 -10.77
CA HIS A 51 20.87 12.00 -11.86
C HIS A 51 20.81 10.56 -11.36
N SER A 52 21.75 10.17 -10.51
CA SER A 52 21.71 8.85 -9.87
C SER A 52 20.41 8.62 -9.10
N LYS A 53 19.89 9.65 -8.40
CA LYS A 53 18.61 9.53 -7.68
C LYS A 53 17.40 9.45 -8.60
N ILE A 54 17.42 10.13 -9.74
CA ILE A 54 16.37 10.02 -10.76
C ILE A 54 16.35 8.61 -11.35
N ASP A 55 17.53 8.02 -11.63
CA ASP A 55 17.62 6.66 -12.14
C ASP A 55 17.14 5.62 -11.11
N ASP A 56 17.51 5.78 -9.84
CA ASP A 56 16.99 4.98 -8.73
C ASP A 56 15.45 5.05 -8.67
N GLN A 57 14.89 6.27 -8.73
CA GLN A 57 13.45 6.49 -8.69
C GLN A 57 12.72 5.87 -9.87
N LYS A 58 13.30 5.97 -11.08
CA LYS A 58 12.75 5.35 -12.28
C LYS A 58 12.67 3.83 -12.13
N SER A 59 13.74 3.20 -11.64
CA SER A 59 13.77 1.76 -11.36
C SER A 59 12.69 1.34 -10.35
N ILE A 60 12.50 2.10 -9.27
CA ILE A 60 11.44 1.85 -8.30
C ILE A 60 10.06 1.94 -8.97
N LEU A 61 9.84 2.95 -9.82
CA LEU A 61 8.57 3.17 -10.48
C LEU A 61 8.24 2.06 -11.48
N ASP A 62 9.22 1.59 -12.25
CA ASP A 62 9.08 0.45 -13.15
C ASP A 62 8.71 -0.83 -12.38
N ASN A 63 9.29 -1.04 -11.20
CA ASN A 63 8.95 -2.18 -10.34
C ASN A 63 7.53 -2.06 -9.75
N LEU A 64 7.10 -0.85 -9.38
CA LEU A 64 5.74 -0.61 -8.89
C LEU A 64 4.70 -0.89 -9.96
N ILE A 65 4.95 -0.49 -11.21
CA ILE A 65 4.06 -0.77 -12.34
C ILE A 65 3.90 -2.28 -12.53
N LYS A 66 5.01 -3.03 -12.59
CA LYS A 66 4.99 -4.49 -12.70
C LYS A 66 4.23 -5.15 -11.56
N ASN A 67 4.44 -4.68 -10.33
CA ASN A 67 3.74 -5.20 -9.16
C ASN A 67 2.23 -4.94 -9.23
N MET A 68 1.80 -3.78 -9.75
CA MET A 68 0.37 -3.51 -9.97
C MET A 68 -0.25 -4.48 -10.97
N GLU A 69 0.43 -4.76 -12.09
CA GLU A 69 -0.05 -5.72 -13.10
C GLU A 69 -0.25 -7.13 -12.48
N ILE A 70 0.69 -7.57 -11.64
CA ILE A 70 0.60 -8.85 -10.92
C ILE A 70 -0.56 -8.84 -9.92
N ILE A 71 -0.76 -7.73 -9.20
CA ILE A 71 -1.87 -7.60 -8.24
C ILE A 71 -3.21 -7.69 -8.97
N ASP A 72 -3.35 -7.04 -10.13
CA ASP A 72 -4.58 -7.08 -10.92
C ASP A 72 -4.84 -8.47 -11.49
N SER A 73 -3.80 -9.18 -11.96
CA SER A 73 -3.95 -10.57 -12.41
C SER A 73 -4.39 -11.50 -11.28
N LEU A 74 -3.78 -11.36 -10.09
CA LEU A 74 -4.13 -12.15 -8.92
C LEU A 74 -5.55 -11.85 -8.42
N ARG A 75 -5.98 -10.59 -8.48
CA ARG A 75 -7.36 -10.20 -8.15
C ARG A 75 -8.36 -10.87 -9.09
N GLN A 76 -8.09 -10.85 -10.39
CA GLN A 76 -8.96 -11.49 -11.38
C GLN A 76 -9.02 -13.00 -11.17
N GLU A 77 -7.88 -13.65 -10.92
CA GLU A 77 -7.83 -15.08 -10.63
C GLU A 77 -8.62 -15.42 -9.37
N ASN A 78 -8.50 -14.62 -8.31
CA ASN A 78 -9.25 -14.83 -7.07
C ASN A 78 -10.77 -14.76 -7.29
N VAL A 79 -11.24 -13.81 -8.10
CA VAL A 79 -12.67 -13.71 -8.47
C VAL A 79 -13.12 -14.95 -9.24
N ASN A 80 -12.33 -15.38 -10.23
CA ASN A 80 -12.65 -16.57 -11.01
C ASN A 80 -12.68 -17.85 -10.15
N LEU A 81 -11.74 -17.98 -9.22
CA LEU A 81 -11.68 -19.11 -8.29
C LEU A 81 -12.88 -19.11 -7.34
N LYS A 82 -13.24 -17.96 -6.76
CA LYS A 82 -14.44 -17.84 -5.91
C LYS A 82 -15.70 -18.23 -6.65
N GLN A 83 -15.87 -17.77 -7.88
CA GLN A 83 -17.01 -18.15 -8.71
C GLN A 83 -17.05 -19.66 -8.95
N ARG A 84 -15.91 -20.27 -9.32
CA ARG A 84 -15.82 -21.72 -9.50
C ARG A 84 -16.14 -22.50 -8.24
N VAL A 85 -15.69 -22.03 -7.08
CA VAL A 85 -16.01 -22.66 -5.79
C VAL A 85 -17.51 -22.60 -5.53
N MET A 86 -18.14 -21.44 -5.68
CA MET A 86 -19.60 -21.30 -5.51
C MET A 86 -20.39 -22.21 -6.46
N ASP A 87 -19.99 -22.28 -7.74
CA ASP A 87 -20.65 -23.13 -8.71
C ASP A 87 -20.51 -24.62 -8.34
N LEU A 88 -19.33 -25.03 -7.87
CA LEU A 88 -19.08 -26.40 -7.42
C LEU A 88 -19.86 -26.75 -6.15
N GLU A 89 -19.90 -25.84 -5.18
CA GLU A 89 -20.69 -25.99 -3.95
C GLU A 89 -22.18 -26.17 -4.28
N THR A 90 -22.71 -25.34 -5.18
CA THR A 90 -24.11 -25.44 -5.64
C THR A 90 -24.38 -26.80 -6.29
N ARG A 91 -23.48 -27.25 -7.18
CA ARG A 91 -23.58 -28.55 -7.84
C ARG A 91 -23.51 -29.75 -6.91
N VAL A 92 -22.89 -29.60 -5.73
CA VAL A 92 -22.86 -30.64 -4.70
C VAL A 92 -24.13 -30.58 -3.85
N GLN A 93 -24.58 -29.39 -3.47
CA GLN A 93 -25.76 -29.20 -2.63
C GLN A 93 -27.07 -29.58 -3.33
N GLU A 94 -27.21 -29.31 -4.63
CA GLU A 94 -28.44 -29.62 -5.38
C GLU A 94 -28.81 -31.11 -5.33
N PRO A 95 -27.91 -32.07 -5.63
CA PRO A 95 -28.19 -33.49 -5.47
C PRO A 95 -28.50 -33.91 -4.03
N GLU A 96 -27.81 -33.34 -3.05
CA GLU A 96 -28.04 -33.64 -1.63
C GLU A 96 -29.45 -33.20 -1.19
N GLN A 97 -29.86 -31.98 -1.57
CA GLN A 97 -31.22 -31.50 -1.34
C GLN A 97 -32.24 -32.33 -2.10
N TYR A 98 -31.97 -32.66 -3.37
CA TYR A 98 -32.87 -33.47 -4.18
C TYR A 98 -33.11 -34.85 -3.55
N THR A 99 -32.05 -35.48 -3.03
CA THR A 99 -32.15 -36.77 -2.33
C THR A 99 -33.00 -36.68 -1.07
N ARG A 100 -32.97 -35.54 -0.38
CA ARG A 100 -33.74 -35.29 0.86
C ARG A 100 -35.12 -34.70 0.62
N ALA A 101 -35.51 -34.40 -0.62
CA ALA A 101 -36.73 -33.65 -0.93
C ALA A 101 -38.01 -34.29 -0.37
N ASN A 102 -38.04 -35.62 -0.26
CA ASN A 102 -39.16 -36.39 0.30
C ASN A 102 -38.78 -37.12 1.61
N THR A 103 -37.76 -36.64 2.31
CA THR A 103 -37.30 -37.23 3.57
C THR A 103 -37.77 -36.37 4.73
N VAL A 104 -38.34 -37.01 5.74
CA VAL A 104 -38.67 -36.39 7.03
C VAL A 104 -37.64 -36.87 8.05
N GLU A 105 -36.91 -35.94 8.66
CA GLU A 105 -35.95 -36.23 9.73
C GLU A 105 -36.63 -36.00 11.08
N ILE A 106 -36.73 -37.05 11.89
CA ILE A 106 -37.34 -37.01 13.23
C ILE A 106 -36.21 -37.17 14.25
N GLN A 107 -36.00 -36.15 15.08
CA GLN A 107 -34.95 -36.14 16.10
C GLN A 107 -35.55 -36.26 17.51
N GLY A 108 -34.80 -36.89 18.42
CA GLY A 108 -35.19 -37.00 19.84
C GLY A 108 -35.99 -38.25 20.20
N LEU A 109 -36.03 -39.26 19.32
CA LEU A 109 -36.65 -40.55 19.62
C LEU A 109 -35.71 -41.43 20.46
N PRO A 110 -36.21 -42.10 21.51
CA PRO A 110 -35.41 -43.04 22.29
C PRO A 110 -35.12 -44.31 21.48
N GLU A 111 -33.86 -44.76 21.47
CA GLU A 111 -33.43 -45.95 20.72
C GLU A 111 -33.79 -47.24 21.46
N GLU A 112 -34.57 -48.13 20.82
CA GLU A 112 -34.90 -49.45 21.35
C GLU A 112 -34.31 -50.60 20.51
N LYS A 113 -33.90 -51.69 21.16
CA LYS A 113 -33.42 -52.89 20.44
C LYS A 113 -34.60 -53.59 19.74
N ASN A 114 -34.45 -53.84 18.44
CA ASN A 114 -35.49 -54.39 17.57
C ASN A 114 -36.74 -53.51 17.47
N GLU A 115 -36.55 -52.20 17.35
CA GLU A 115 -37.64 -51.25 17.15
C GLU A 115 -38.37 -51.43 15.81
N ASP A 116 -39.70 -51.30 15.84
CA ASP A 116 -40.53 -51.19 14.65
C ASP A 116 -40.71 -49.71 14.28
N VAL A 117 -39.90 -49.27 13.31
CA VAL A 117 -39.89 -47.89 12.80
C VAL A 117 -41.27 -47.47 12.27
N TYR A 118 -42.03 -48.38 11.67
CA TYR A 118 -43.33 -48.04 11.08
C TYR A 118 -44.38 -47.76 12.17
N ALA A 119 -44.38 -48.60 13.22
CA ALA A 119 -45.25 -48.43 14.37
C ALA A 119 -44.94 -47.13 15.13
N LEU A 120 -43.65 -46.81 15.29
CA LEU A 120 -43.21 -45.57 15.94
C LEU A 120 -43.69 -44.32 15.19
N VAL A 121 -43.41 -44.24 13.88
CA VAL A 121 -43.82 -43.11 13.05
C VAL A 121 -45.34 -42.93 13.03
N THR A 122 -46.10 -44.02 13.01
CA THR A 122 -47.58 -43.97 13.04
C THR A 122 -48.10 -43.43 14.39
N LYS A 123 -47.49 -43.86 15.50
CA LYS A 123 -47.86 -43.44 16.86
C LYS A 123 -47.56 -41.96 17.08
N ASP A 124 -46.36 -41.52 16.70
CA ASP A 124 -45.94 -40.13 16.90
C ASP A 124 -46.60 -39.19 15.88
N GLY A 125 -46.83 -39.66 14.65
CA GLY A 125 -47.64 -38.94 13.66
C GLY A 125 -49.07 -38.68 14.14
N ALA A 126 -49.69 -39.64 14.85
CA ALA A 126 -51.00 -39.44 15.45
C ALA A 126 -50.98 -38.46 16.64
N ALA A 127 -49.85 -38.30 17.33
CA ALA A 127 -49.68 -37.34 18.41
C ALA A 127 -49.44 -35.89 17.93
N LEU A 128 -49.07 -35.71 16.65
CA LEU A 128 -48.72 -34.43 16.04
C LEU A 128 -49.92 -33.66 15.45
N ASP A 129 -51.16 -34.16 15.61
CA ASP A 129 -52.45 -33.63 15.10
C ASP A 129 -52.34 -32.25 14.39
N LEU A 130 -52.12 -32.32 13.07
CA LEU A 130 -51.99 -31.20 12.12
C LEU A 130 -53.12 -31.26 11.08
#